data_AF-A0A182HD64-F1
#
_entry.id   AF-A0A182HD64-F1
#
_cell.length_a   1.000
_cell.length_b   1.000
_cell.length_c   1.000
_cell.angle_alpha   90.00
_cell.angle_beta   90.00
_cell.angle_gamma   90.00
#
_symmetry.space_group_name_H-M   'P 1'
#
loop_
_entity.id
_entity.type
_entity.pdbx_description
1 polymer ?
#
loop_
_entity_poly.entity_id
_entity_poly.type
_entity_poly.pdbx_seq_one_letter_code
_entity_poly.pdbx_strand_id
1 'polypeptide(L)'
;MSFLQNVENVNVIVDETLVDIDSIEEQDHDPELQELLVAEWNLSPAIYAILIQHGFSVEYLKVMDDKSLDDVFSVVKWTGHKYALRQKLVLWPDSALFQSASTSNVRQTSASSLQHPATAECKSILLKHRLLPTSVTSELFNDILCRNEKGKIVVKYFEKHQCLDTASRKHLAHTIVDYYIASDMYFPLPDMAKFAQLIAERFSMELAETYYNPRDAKADKKHPSGLIYDRFHNRNKKKLVQAKSTPGTETIYSKEKTAALNLPEDYISKLTTLKNWLRNNFAPTEEVTQKWKDSLLLRLRSIINEADIDKGNVLSEWPRITDEAGYLLIDSDFDHLYGKSDELFDHWEEFSQNFLKYIRSSEIKDDRSRRLLDILSKPDICQELVVEKVHQVL
;
A
#
# COMPACT_ATOMS: atom_id res chain seq x y z
N MET A 1 9.99 51.26 -22.20
CA MET A 1 9.28 50.21 -22.94
C MET A 1 9.89 48.87 -22.58
N SER A 2 9.09 48.00 -21.95
CA SER A 2 9.16 46.54 -21.91
C SER A 2 10.50 45.85 -21.61
N PHE A 3 10.72 45.53 -20.33
CA PHE A 3 11.45 44.33 -19.90
C PHE A 3 10.42 43.34 -19.34
N LEU A 4 10.07 42.28 -20.09
CA LEU A 4 9.28 41.13 -19.61
C LEU A 4 9.55 39.88 -20.46
N GLN A 5 9.45 38.72 -19.79
CA GLN A 5 9.28 37.34 -20.28
C GLN A 5 10.50 36.66 -20.93
N ASN A 6 10.92 35.42 -20.63
CA ASN A 6 10.32 34.29 -19.91
C ASN A 6 11.43 33.44 -19.27
N VAL A 7 11.29 33.11 -17.98
CA VAL A 7 11.97 31.96 -17.37
C VAL A 7 10.96 30.82 -17.43
N GLU A 8 11.22 29.83 -18.28
CA GLU A 8 10.36 28.65 -18.38
C GLU A 8 10.48 27.80 -17.12
N ASN A 9 9.31 27.53 -16.54
CA ASN A 9 9.12 26.72 -15.36
C ASN A 9 9.54 25.27 -15.61
N VAL A 10 10.37 24.75 -14.70
CA VAL A 10 10.59 23.32 -14.52
C VAL A 10 9.29 22.71 -13.99
N ASN A 11 8.55 22.03 -14.85
CA ASN A 11 7.41 21.22 -14.43
C ASN A 11 7.91 19.95 -13.74
N VAL A 12 7.79 19.93 -12.41
CA VAL A 12 7.88 18.72 -11.60
C VAL A 12 6.64 17.89 -11.91
N ILE A 13 6.85 16.68 -12.44
CA ILE A 13 5.81 15.68 -12.65
C ILE A 13 5.28 15.27 -11.27
N VAL A 14 4.10 15.77 -10.92
CA VAL A 14 3.33 15.31 -9.76
C VAL A 14 2.54 14.10 -10.23
N ASP A 15 2.92 12.94 -9.70
CA ASP A 15 2.18 11.68 -9.84
C ASP A 15 0.85 11.82 -9.10
N GLU A 16 -0.21 12.15 -9.86
CA GLU A 16 -1.59 12.22 -9.40
C GLU A 16 -2.11 10.82 -9.06
N THR A 17 -1.83 10.37 -7.84
CA THR A 17 -2.76 9.45 -7.18
C THR A 17 -4.00 10.25 -6.81
N LEU A 18 -4.98 10.24 -7.71
CA LEU A 18 -6.34 10.72 -7.49
C LEU A 18 -6.85 10.10 -6.18
N VAL A 19 -6.87 10.89 -5.12
CA VAL A 19 -7.93 10.77 -4.12
C VAL A 19 -9.18 11.11 -4.91
N ASP A 20 -10.18 10.23 -4.97
CA ASP A 20 -11.49 10.63 -5.49
C ASP A 20 -12.01 11.78 -4.62
N ILE A 21 -11.73 13.00 -5.07
CA ILE A 21 -12.21 14.26 -4.50
C ILE A 21 -13.75 14.30 -4.57
N ASP A 22 -14.34 13.46 -5.43
CA ASP A 22 -15.77 13.42 -5.75
C ASP A 22 -16.60 12.45 -4.89
N SER A 23 -16.01 11.79 -3.88
CA SER A 23 -16.75 10.84 -3.00
C SER A 23 -17.06 11.37 -1.59
N ILE A 24 -17.13 12.68 -1.39
CA ILE A 24 -17.69 13.25 -0.15
C ILE A 24 -19.21 13.12 -0.25
N GLU A 25 -19.81 12.25 0.57
CA GLU A 25 -21.27 12.16 0.66
C GLU A 25 -21.84 13.55 1.03
N GLU A 26 -22.94 14.00 0.38
CA GLU A 26 -23.52 15.35 0.60
C GLU A 26 -23.83 15.66 2.08
N GLN A 27 -23.93 14.64 2.94
CA GLN A 27 -24.20 14.78 4.37
C GLN A 27 -22.97 15.13 5.21
N ASP A 28 -21.75 14.89 4.71
CA ASP A 28 -20.48 15.11 5.44
C ASP A 28 -19.77 16.40 5.02
N HIS A 29 -20.38 17.20 4.14
CA HIS A 29 -19.79 18.44 3.65
C HIS A 29 -19.86 19.56 4.71
N ASP A 30 -18.70 20.09 5.14
CA ASP A 30 -18.61 21.28 6.00
C ASP A 30 -18.14 22.49 5.16
N PRO A 31 -19.07 23.37 4.71
CA PRO A 31 -18.73 24.49 3.85
C PRO A 31 -17.85 25.54 4.56
N GLU A 32 -17.97 25.70 5.88
CA GLU A 32 -17.16 26.64 6.65
C GLU A 32 -15.70 26.16 6.71
N LEU A 33 -15.50 24.85 6.89
CA LEU A 33 -14.17 24.26 6.88
C LEU A 33 -13.52 24.32 5.49
N GLN A 34 -14.30 24.12 4.42
CA GLN A 34 -13.80 24.20 3.05
C GLN A 34 -13.36 25.63 2.70
N GLU A 35 -14.16 26.63 3.05
CA GLU A 35 -13.84 28.05 2.82
C GLU A 35 -12.55 28.44 3.55
N LEU A 36 -12.44 28.10 4.84
CA LEU A 36 -11.24 28.38 5.64
C LEU A 36 -9.97 27.74 5.04
N LEU A 37 -10.02 26.44 4.72
CA LEU A 37 -8.82 25.71 4.29
C LEU A 37 -8.43 26.02 2.85
N VAL A 38 -9.38 26.04 1.94
CA VAL A 38 -9.12 26.15 0.50
C VAL A 38 -9.13 27.60 0.05
N ALA A 39 -10.15 28.39 0.40
CA ALA A 39 -10.28 29.76 -0.08
C ALA A 39 -9.37 30.72 0.70
N GLU A 40 -9.35 30.65 2.03
CA GLU A 40 -8.58 31.59 2.85
C GLU A 40 -7.12 31.16 3.03
N TRP A 41 -6.89 29.90 3.39
CA TRP A 41 -5.54 29.43 3.68
C TRP A 41 -4.77 28.97 2.45
N ASN A 42 -5.45 28.85 1.32
CA ASN A 42 -4.90 28.38 0.05
C ASN A 42 -4.15 27.05 0.20
N LEU A 43 -4.73 26.14 1.00
CA LEU A 43 -4.22 24.79 1.19
C LEU A 43 -4.81 23.86 0.13
N SER A 44 -4.08 22.77 -0.15
CA SER A 44 -4.53 21.73 -1.08
C SER A 44 -5.92 21.19 -0.67
N PRO A 45 -6.88 21.05 -1.61
CA PRO A 45 -8.20 20.47 -1.34
C PRO A 45 -8.15 19.06 -0.72
N ALA A 46 -7.04 18.33 -0.94
CA ALA A 46 -6.82 17.04 -0.29
C ALA A 46 -6.78 17.13 1.24
N ILE A 47 -6.34 18.27 1.81
CA ILE A 47 -6.35 18.49 3.28
C ILE A 47 -7.78 18.56 3.80
N TYR A 48 -8.68 19.26 3.09
CA TYR A 48 -10.09 19.30 3.43
C TYR A 48 -10.72 17.91 3.36
N ALA A 49 -10.50 17.17 2.26
CA ALA A 49 -11.03 15.82 2.10
C ALA A 49 -10.56 14.88 3.23
N ILE A 50 -9.26 14.92 3.58
CA ILE A 50 -8.71 14.14 4.68
C ILE A 50 -9.36 14.54 6.02
N LEU A 51 -9.49 15.83 6.30
CA LEU A 51 -10.07 16.30 7.57
C LEU A 51 -11.55 15.93 7.71
N ILE A 52 -12.34 16.06 6.65
CA ILE A 52 -13.75 15.64 6.62
C ILE A 52 -13.89 14.13 6.81
N GLN A 53 -13.10 13.33 6.08
CA GLN A 53 -13.09 11.86 6.27
C GLN A 53 -12.70 11.46 7.70
N HIS A 54 -11.93 12.31 8.38
CA HIS A 54 -11.56 12.14 9.78
C HIS A 54 -12.53 12.81 10.78
N GLY A 55 -13.62 13.43 10.31
CA GLY A 55 -14.67 14.05 11.12
C GLY A 55 -14.27 15.36 11.80
N PHE A 56 -13.33 16.11 11.23
CA PHE A 56 -12.91 17.40 11.78
C PHE A 56 -13.87 18.51 11.36
N SER A 57 -14.28 19.34 12.31
CA SER A 57 -14.94 20.63 12.08
C SER A 57 -13.98 21.79 12.34
N VAL A 58 -14.40 23.01 12.01
CA VAL A 58 -13.65 24.24 12.32
C VAL A 58 -13.33 24.36 13.82
N GLU A 59 -14.26 23.98 14.71
CA GLU A 59 -14.07 24.03 16.17
C GLU A 59 -13.00 23.06 16.63
N TYR A 60 -12.96 21.85 16.07
CA TYR A 60 -11.93 20.87 16.38
C TYR A 60 -10.56 21.31 15.87
N LEU A 61 -10.54 21.98 14.72
CA LEU A 61 -9.31 22.50 14.14
C LEU A 61 -8.65 23.55 15.06
N LYS A 62 -9.44 24.38 15.76
CA LYS A 62 -8.95 25.41 16.71
C LYS A 62 -8.18 24.84 17.90
N VAL A 63 -8.53 23.61 18.32
CA VAL A 63 -7.91 22.92 19.47
C VAL A 63 -7.00 21.78 19.03
N MET A 64 -6.74 21.65 17.73
CA MET A 64 -5.95 20.56 17.19
C MET A 64 -4.50 20.68 17.63
N ASP A 65 -3.99 19.65 18.28
CA ASP A 65 -2.59 19.58 18.72
C ASP A 65 -1.73 18.81 17.71
N ASP A 66 -0.40 18.92 17.87
CA ASP A 66 0.57 18.22 17.01
C ASP A 66 0.33 16.70 16.98
N LYS A 67 -0.23 16.11 18.04
CA LYS A 67 -0.52 14.68 18.13
C LYS A 67 -1.71 14.30 17.24
N SER A 68 -2.79 15.07 17.29
CA SER A 68 -3.95 14.88 16.42
C SER A 68 -3.57 15.06 14.95
N LEU A 69 -2.67 16.00 14.68
CA LEU A 69 -2.12 16.26 13.35
C LEU A 69 -1.24 15.11 12.84
N ASP A 70 -0.46 14.47 13.72
CA ASP A 70 0.29 13.24 13.43
C ASP A 70 -0.63 12.04 13.13
N ASP A 71 -1.75 11.92 13.83
CA ASP A 71 -2.70 10.81 13.69
C ASP A 71 -3.51 10.90 12.39
N VAL A 72 -4.02 12.09 12.05
CA VAL A 72 -4.73 12.35 10.79
C VAL A 72 -3.81 12.16 9.60
N PHE A 73 -2.59 12.67 9.69
CA PHE A 73 -1.60 12.59 8.61
C PHE A 73 -0.50 11.56 8.92
N SER A 74 -0.90 10.35 9.33
CA SER A 74 0.00 9.27 9.75
C SER A 74 0.74 8.59 8.57
N VAL A 75 0.25 8.78 7.34
CA VAL A 75 0.88 8.24 6.13
C VAL A 75 1.94 9.21 5.62
N VAL A 76 3.15 8.71 5.38
CA VAL A 76 4.31 9.50 4.89
C VAL A 76 3.99 10.30 3.62
N LYS A 77 3.11 9.79 2.75
CA LYS A 77 2.66 10.51 1.52
C LYS A 77 2.05 11.89 1.81
N TRP A 78 1.47 12.06 3.00
CA TRP A 78 0.82 13.31 3.39
C TRP A 78 1.70 14.25 4.22
N THR A 79 2.99 13.96 4.36
CA THR A 79 3.91 14.77 5.18
C THR A 79 3.97 16.24 4.75
N GLY A 80 3.90 16.52 3.44
CA GLY A 80 3.85 17.90 2.93
C GLY A 80 2.55 18.62 3.30
N HIS A 81 1.42 17.95 3.12
CA HIS A 81 0.08 18.45 3.47
C HIS A 81 -0.03 18.74 4.97
N LYS A 82 0.46 17.82 5.78
CA LYS A 82 0.61 17.94 7.22
C LYS A 82 1.41 19.18 7.63
N TYR A 83 2.56 19.38 7.00
CA TYR A 83 3.44 20.50 7.30
C TYR A 83 2.79 21.84 6.92
N ALA A 84 2.14 21.92 5.75
CA ALA A 84 1.45 23.12 5.29
C ALA A 84 0.29 23.51 6.23
N LEU A 85 -0.53 22.52 6.64
CA LEU A 85 -1.60 22.74 7.61
C LEU A 85 -1.06 23.20 8.96
N ARG A 86 0.01 22.57 9.46
CA ARG A 86 0.66 22.94 10.73
C ARG A 86 1.14 24.39 10.74
N GLN A 87 1.75 24.86 9.66
CA GLN A 87 2.18 26.27 9.57
C GLN A 87 1.00 27.23 9.72
N LYS A 88 -0.14 26.94 9.07
CA LYS A 88 -1.32 27.78 9.17
C LYS A 88 -1.93 27.76 10.57
N LEU A 89 -1.99 26.60 11.21
CA LEU A 89 -2.51 26.45 12.58
C LEU A 89 -1.67 27.20 13.61
N VAL A 90 -0.35 27.21 13.47
CA VAL A 90 0.53 27.97 14.38
C VAL A 90 0.29 29.47 14.26
N LEU A 91 -0.01 29.95 13.04
CA LEU A 91 -0.28 31.37 12.77
C LEU A 91 -1.74 31.76 13.01
N TRP A 92 -2.64 30.79 13.20
CA TRP A 92 -4.08 31.02 13.30
C TRP A 92 -4.49 31.82 14.55
N PRO A 93 -3.94 31.59 15.76
CA PRO A 93 -4.29 32.35 16.95
C PRO A 93 -4.02 33.86 16.82
N ASP A 94 -3.03 34.25 16.02
CA ASP A 94 -2.64 35.64 15.77
C ASP A 94 -3.43 36.30 14.63
N SER A 95 -4.28 35.54 13.94
CA SER A 95 -5.13 36.04 12.87
C SER A 95 -6.44 36.64 13.42
N ALA A 96 -6.96 37.67 12.76
CA ALA A 96 -8.20 38.35 13.16
C ALA A 96 -9.43 37.42 13.24
N LEU A 97 -9.36 36.24 12.61
CA LEU A 97 -10.45 35.26 12.48
C LEU A 97 -10.57 34.31 13.68
N PHE A 98 -9.54 34.19 14.53
CA PHE A 98 -9.63 33.40 15.76
C PHE A 98 -10.52 34.09 16.82
N GLN A 99 -10.63 35.42 16.75
CA GLN A 99 -11.36 36.24 17.73
C GLN A 99 -12.85 36.45 17.38
N SER A 100 -13.25 36.29 16.12
CA SER A 100 -14.64 36.49 15.68
C SER A 100 -15.61 35.40 16.16
N ALA A 101 -15.13 34.18 16.42
CA ALA A 101 -15.95 33.10 16.99
C ALA A 101 -15.96 33.08 18.54
N SER A 102 -14.95 33.67 19.18
CA SER A 102 -14.80 33.65 20.65
C SER A 102 -15.51 34.82 21.35
N THR A 103 -16.03 35.80 20.60
CA THR A 103 -16.60 37.05 21.15
C THR A 103 -18.11 37.25 20.92
N SER A 104 -18.82 36.28 20.34
CA SER A 104 -20.27 36.37 20.09
C SER A 104 -21.16 36.12 21.32
N ASN A 105 -20.60 35.94 22.53
CA ASN A 105 -21.39 35.63 23.73
C ASN A 105 -21.27 36.60 24.92
N VAL A 106 -20.92 37.89 24.73
CA VAL A 106 -21.10 38.89 25.81
C VAL A 106 -21.42 40.30 25.29
N ARG A 107 -22.70 40.60 25.07
CA ARG A 107 -23.34 41.94 25.14
C ARG A 107 -24.84 41.68 25.33
N GLN A 108 -25.61 42.14 26.31
CA GLN A 108 -25.50 43.09 27.40
C GLN A 108 -26.64 42.74 28.37
N THR A 109 -26.40 42.71 29.68
CA THR A 109 -27.35 43.26 30.67
C THR A 109 -26.58 43.74 31.89
N SER A 110 -26.66 45.04 32.10
CA SER A 110 -26.18 45.79 33.26
C SER A 110 -27.03 45.51 34.50
N ALA A 111 -26.40 45.26 35.66
CA ALA A 111 -26.48 46.11 36.86
C ALA A 111 -26.10 45.37 38.17
N SER A 112 -25.29 46.07 38.98
CA SER A 112 -25.23 46.09 40.45
C SER A 112 -24.76 44.87 41.29
N SER A 113 -23.62 45.13 41.98
CA SER A 113 -23.37 44.97 43.42
C SER A 113 -22.93 43.62 44.03
N LEU A 114 -21.68 43.67 44.53
CA LEU A 114 -21.15 43.22 45.84
C LEU A 114 -21.16 41.71 46.24
N GLN A 115 -19.92 41.26 46.49
CA GLN A 115 -19.43 40.45 47.62
C GLN A 115 -19.30 38.91 47.54
N HIS A 116 -18.07 38.52 47.91
CA HIS A 116 -17.53 37.29 48.51
C HIS A 116 -17.01 36.11 47.64
N PRO A 117 -15.78 35.61 47.95
CA PRO A 117 -15.17 34.46 47.29
C PRO A 117 -15.52 33.15 48.02
N ALA A 118 -15.92 32.13 47.26
CA ALA A 118 -16.06 30.76 47.77
C ALA A 118 -15.50 29.76 46.74
N THR A 119 -14.36 29.18 47.10
CA THR A 119 -13.91 27.81 46.81
C THR A 119 -14.34 27.18 45.47
N ALA A 120 -13.44 27.24 44.49
CA ALA A 120 -13.49 26.39 43.30
C ALA A 120 -13.04 24.96 43.67
N GLU A 121 -14.01 24.05 43.81
CA GLU A 121 -13.75 22.61 43.71
C GLU A 121 -13.46 22.27 42.24
N CYS A 122 -12.21 21.92 41.96
CA CYS A 122 -11.77 21.42 40.67
C CYS A 122 -12.32 19.99 40.47
N LYS A 123 -13.44 19.87 39.75
CA LYS A 123 -13.85 18.59 39.14
C LYS A 123 -13.05 18.39 37.86
N SER A 124 -11.99 17.59 37.97
CA SER A 124 -11.22 17.11 36.82
C SER A 124 -12.13 16.32 35.88
N ILE A 125 -12.47 16.89 34.73
CA ILE A 125 -13.16 16.19 33.65
C ILE A 125 -12.15 15.22 33.04
N LEU A 126 -12.32 13.93 33.38
CA LEU A 126 -11.57 12.84 32.81
C LEU A 126 -12.17 12.48 31.44
N LEU A 127 -11.78 13.20 30.39
CA LEU A 127 -12.08 12.82 29.01
C LEU A 127 -11.14 11.68 28.59
N LYS A 128 -11.55 10.43 28.82
CA LYS A 128 -11.02 9.29 28.06
C LYS A 128 -11.46 9.48 26.61
N HIS A 129 -10.50 9.50 25.70
CA HIS A 129 -10.67 9.49 24.25
C HIS A 129 -11.87 8.63 23.82
N ARG A 130 -13.01 9.25 23.54
CA ARG A 130 -14.08 8.61 22.78
C ARG A 130 -13.69 8.74 21.32
N LEU A 131 -13.31 7.63 20.69
CA LEU A 131 -13.24 7.54 19.24
C LEU A 131 -14.65 7.82 18.69
N LEU A 132 -14.71 8.59 17.60
CA LEU A 132 -15.94 9.06 16.94
C LEU A 132 -16.88 7.90 16.51
N PRO A 133 -18.14 8.20 16.14
CA PRO A 133 -19.05 7.22 15.57
C PRO A 133 -18.44 6.58 14.32
N THR A 134 -18.40 5.26 14.29
CA THR A 134 -17.88 4.45 13.19
C THR A 134 -19.03 4.03 12.28
N SER A 135 -18.80 4.04 10.96
CA SER A 135 -19.73 3.48 9.96
C SER A 135 -19.71 1.95 9.92
N VAL A 136 -18.84 1.31 10.73
CA VAL A 136 -18.71 -0.15 10.81
C VAL A 136 -19.84 -0.74 11.65
N THR A 137 -20.70 -1.52 10.99
CA THR A 137 -21.78 -2.28 11.64
C THR A 137 -21.49 -3.78 11.68
N SER A 138 -22.27 -4.52 12.48
CA SER A 138 -22.17 -5.99 12.52
C SER A 138 -22.54 -6.62 11.18
N GLU A 139 -23.47 -6.02 10.43
CA GLU A 139 -23.89 -6.49 9.11
C GLU A 139 -22.74 -6.38 8.11
N LEU A 140 -22.05 -5.23 8.09
CA LEU A 140 -20.88 -5.03 7.23
C LEU A 140 -19.77 -6.06 7.55
N PHE A 141 -19.49 -6.26 8.84
CA PHE A 141 -18.50 -7.27 9.25
C PHE A 141 -18.87 -8.68 8.79
N ASN A 142 -20.15 -9.05 8.88
CA ASN A 142 -20.61 -10.35 8.41
C ASN A 142 -20.53 -10.47 6.88
N ASP A 143 -20.88 -9.42 6.14
CA ASP A 143 -20.78 -9.38 4.67
C ASP A 143 -19.31 -9.54 4.20
N ILE A 144 -18.38 -8.81 4.83
CA ILE A 144 -16.94 -8.92 4.55
C ILE A 144 -16.44 -10.38 4.71
N LEU A 145 -16.90 -11.08 5.74
CA LEU A 145 -16.51 -12.48 5.98
C LEU A 145 -17.16 -13.46 5.00
N CYS A 146 -18.38 -13.18 4.54
CA CYS A 146 -19.08 -14.03 3.58
C CYS A 146 -18.55 -13.86 2.14
N ARG A 147 -18.09 -12.66 1.77
CA ARG A 147 -17.56 -12.39 0.42
C ARG A 147 -16.21 -13.07 0.17
N ASN A 148 -15.33 -13.12 1.17
CA ASN A 148 -13.97 -13.63 1.01
C ASN A 148 -13.89 -15.13 1.37
N GLU A 149 -13.24 -15.93 0.51
CA GLU A 149 -13.04 -17.36 0.77
C GLU A 149 -12.27 -17.62 2.06
N LYS A 150 -11.31 -16.74 2.41
CA LYS A 150 -10.59 -16.81 3.70
C LYS A 150 -11.51 -16.49 4.88
N GLY A 151 -12.45 -15.56 4.72
CA GLY A 151 -13.46 -15.26 5.73
C GLY A 151 -14.38 -16.45 5.98
N LYS A 152 -14.86 -17.11 4.92
CA LYS A 152 -15.66 -18.35 5.03
C LYS A 152 -14.91 -19.47 5.73
N ILE A 153 -13.62 -19.63 5.44
CA ILE A 153 -12.76 -20.63 6.12
C ILE A 153 -12.70 -20.34 7.63
N VAL A 154 -12.49 -19.09 8.04
CA VAL A 154 -12.45 -18.69 9.46
C VAL A 154 -13.78 -19.00 10.15
N VAL A 155 -14.91 -18.67 9.51
CA VAL A 155 -16.25 -18.95 10.05
C VAL A 155 -16.47 -20.46 10.23
N LYS A 156 -16.20 -21.26 9.20
CA LYS A 156 -16.33 -22.73 9.28
C LYS A 156 -15.41 -23.36 10.31
N TYR A 157 -14.18 -22.83 10.43
CA TYR A 157 -13.21 -23.30 11.43
C TYR A 157 -13.74 -23.05 12.84
N PHE A 158 -14.27 -21.86 13.10
CA PHE A 158 -14.85 -21.52 14.40
C PHE A 158 -16.09 -22.34 14.72
N GLU A 159 -17.01 -22.54 13.76
CA GLU A 159 -18.19 -23.40 13.97
C GLU A 159 -17.80 -24.81 14.43
N LYS A 160 -16.72 -25.35 13.86
CA LYS A 160 -16.21 -26.69 14.18
C LYS A 160 -15.45 -26.77 15.50
N HIS A 161 -14.61 -25.77 15.81
CA HIS A 161 -13.64 -25.85 16.90
C HIS A 161 -13.96 -24.93 18.09
N GLN A 162 -14.91 -24.01 17.94
CA GLN A 162 -15.30 -22.99 18.93
C GLN A 162 -14.14 -22.10 19.41
N CYS A 163 -13.03 -22.08 18.67
CA CYS A 163 -11.87 -21.22 18.89
C CYS A 163 -11.18 -20.92 17.56
N LEU A 164 -10.44 -19.80 17.47
CA LEU A 164 -9.59 -19.51 16.32
C LEU A 164 -8.13 -19.88 16.62
N ASP A 165 -7.44 -20.44 15.63
CA ASP A 165 -5.99 -20.65 15.69
C ASP A 165 -5.22 -19.45 15.10
N THR A 166 -3.90 -19.44 15.25
CA THR A 166 -3.05 -18.34 14.77
C THR A 166 -3.22 -18.07 13.27
N ALA A 167 -3.43 -19.12 12.46
CA ALA A 167 -3.67 -18.97 11.03
C ALA A 167 -5.03 -18.30 10.74
N SER A 168 -6.10 -18.74 11.42
CA SER A 168 -7.44 -18.17 11.27
C SER A 168 -7.50 -16.72 11.73
N ARG A 169 -6.88 -16.36 12.87
CA ARG A 169 -6.80 -14.95 13.34
C ARG A 169 -6.11 -14.05 12.32
N LYS A 170 -5.06 -14.57 11.68
CA LYS A 170 -4.34 -13.85 10.61
C LYS A 170 -5.20 -13.70 9.35
N HIS A 171 -5.92 -14.74 8.95
CA HIS A 171 -6.87 -14.68 7.84
C HIS A 171 -8.00 -13.68 8.10
N LEU A 172 -8.49 -13.62 9.32
CA LEU A 172 -9.52 -12.67 9.76
C LEU A 172 -9.04 -11.22 9.61
N ALA A 173 -7.88 -10.89 10.21
CA ALA A 173 -7.30 -9.55 10.10
C ALA A 173 -6.99 -9.16 8.64
N HIS A 174 -6.48 -10.09 7.84
CA HIS A 174 -6.23 -9.84 6.42
C HIS A 174 -7.52 -9.56 5.65
N THR A 175 -8.59 -10.32 5.91
CA THR A 175 -9.86 -10.19 5.18
C THR A 175 -10.46 -8.80 5.36
N ILE A 176 -10.40 -8.27 6.59
CA ILE A 176 -10.91 -6.92 6.90
C ILE A 176 -10.04 -5.84 6.25
N VAL A 177 -8.72 -5.91 6.41
CA VAL A 177 -7.81 -4.91 5.82
C VAL A 177 -7.88 -4.94 4.28
N ASP A 178 -7.96 -6.13 3.69
CA ASP A 178 -7.99 -6.29 2.25
C ASP A 178 -9.32 -5.79 1.65
N TYR A 179 -10.43 -5.79 2.39
CA TYR A 179 -11.70 -5.16 1.99
C TYR A 179 -11.54 -3.65 1.78
N TYR A 180 -11.04 -2.92 2.78
CA TYR A 180 -10.82 -1.47 2.66
C TYR A 180 -9.86 -1.13 1.52
N ILE A 181 -8.81 -1.93 1.34
CA ILE A 181 -7.86 -1.73 0.24
C ILE A 181 -8.51 -1.99 -1.13
N ALA A 182 -9.29 -3.06 -1.27
CA ALA A 182 -9.94 -3.40 -2.53
C ALA A 182 -11.04 -2.40 -2.91
N SER A 183 -11.67 -1.78 -1.90
CA SER A 183 -12.66 -0.71 -2.07
C SER A 183 -12.04 0.68 -2.21
N ASP A 184 -10.70 0.79 -2.27
CA ASP A 184 -9.94 2.04 -2.28
C ASP A 184 -10.31 3.03 -1.16
N MET A 185 -10.77 2.48 -0.03
CA MET A 185 -11.15 3.26 1.14
C MET A 185 -9.94 3.41 2.08
N TYR A 186 -9.78 4.60 2.63
CA TYR A 186 -8.91 4.77 3.78
C TYR A 186 -9.45 3.92 4.95
N PHE A 187 -8.57 3.29 5.74
CA PHE A 187 -8.97 2.48 6.89
C PHE A 187 -8.75 3.28 8.19
N PRO A 188 -9.79 3.89 8.79
CA PRO A 188 -9.65 4.73 9.96
C PRO A 188 -9.37 3.94 11.24
N LEU A 189 -8.68 4.56 12.21
CA LEU A 189 -8.42 3.95 13.52
C LEU A 189 -9.71 3.62 14.32
N PRO A 190 -10.76 4.47 14.32
CA PRO A 190 -12.05 4.13 14.94
C PRO A 190 -12.66 2.84 14.38
N ASP A 191 -12.59 2.64 13.07
CA ASP A 191 -13.08 1.43 12.40
C ASP A 191 -12.26 0.21 12.80
N MET A 192 -10.93 0.31 12.87
CA MET A 192 -10.08 -0.78 13.36
C MET A 192 -10.46 -1.20 14.79
N ALA A 193 -10.73 -0.22 15.66
CA ALA A 193 -11.19 -0.48 17.01
C ALA A 193 -12.57 -1.14 17.03
N LYS A 194 -13.48 -0.71 16.15
CA LYS A 194 -14.82 -1.30 16.06
C LYS A 194 -14.79 -2.72 15.54
N PHE A 195 -14.00 -3.02 14.52
CA PHE A 195 -13.82 -4.40 14.05
C PHE A 195 -13.25 -5.29 15.14
N ALA A 196 -12.28 -4.82 15.93
CA ALA A 196 -11.74 -5.59 17.04
C ALA A 196 -12.84 -5.95 18.08
N GLN A 197 -13.76 -5.03 18.37
CA GLN A 197 -14.92 -5.30 19.22
C GLN A 197 -15.88 -6.32 18.59
N LEU A 198 -16.26 -6.13 17.32
CA LEU A 198 -17.16 -7.05 16.62
C LEU A 198 -16.58 -8.47 16.50
N ILE A 199 -15.26 -8.59 16.38
CA ILE A 199 -14.56 -9.88 16.41
C ILE A 199 -14.72 -10.54 17.78
N ALA A 200 -14.46 -9.82 18.87
CA ALA A 200 -14.62 -10.35 20.23
C ALA A 200 -16.09 -10.71 20.55
N GLU A 201 -17.05 -9.95 20.02
CA GLU A 201 -18.48 -10.23 20.15
C GLU A 201 -18.89 -11.48 19.37
N ARG A 202 -18.39 -11.65 18.14
CA ARG A 202 -18.74 -12.79 17.27
C ARG A 202 -18.00 -14.08 17.64
N PHE A 203 -16.77 -13.97 18.11
CA PHE A 203 -15.88 -15.08 18.43
C PHE A 203 -15.57 -15.05 19.93
N SER A 204 -16.37 -15.77 20.72
CA SER A 204 -16.42 -15.69 22.19
C SER A 204 -15.11 -15.92 22.96
N MET A 205 -14.08 -16.48 22.32
CA MET A 205 -12.75 -16.68 22.92
C MET A 205 -11.70 -15.64 22.50
N GLU A 206 -12.06 -14.72 21.61
CA GLU A 206 -11.14 -13.72 21.07
C GLU A 206 -11.15 -12.44 21.91
N LEU A 207 -9.97 -11.83 22.05
CA LEU A 207 -9.80 -10.57 22.75
C LEU A 207 -9.61 -9.45 21.73
N ALA A 208 -10.35 -8.34 21.88
CA ALA A 208 -10.28 -7.19 20.98
C ALA A 208 -8.84 -6.65 20.87
N GLU A 209 -8.10 -6.66 21.98
CA GLU A 209 -6.71 -6.20 22.07
C GLU A 209 -5.74 -7.00 21.19
N THR A 210 -6.11 -8.23 20.79
CA THR A 210 -5.33 -9.05 19.84
C THR A 210 -5.36 -8.43 18.44
N TYR A 211 -6.47 -7.81 18.07
CA TYR A 211 -6.73 -7.31 16.73
C TYR A 211 -6.40 -5.82 16.61
N TYR A 212 -6.73 -5.04 17.64
CA TYR A 212 -6.39 -3.64 17.71
C TYR A 212 -6.20 -3.19 19.15
N ASN A 213 -5.05 -2.60 19.44
CA ASN A 213 -4.71 -2.01 20.71
C ASN A 213 -4.30 -0.54 20.47
N PRO A 214 -5.11 0.43 20.92
CA PRO A 214 -4.79 1.84 20.77
C PRO A 214 -3.53 2.19 21.56
N ARG A 215 -2.90 3.31 21.21
CA ARG A 215 -1.72 3.80 21.92
C ARG A 215 -2.06 4.06 23.40
N ASP A 216 -1.25 3.52 24.29
CA ASP A 216 -1.31 3.83 25.72
C ASP A 216 -0.08 4.64 26.14
N ALA A 217 -0.30 5.91 26.46
CA ALA A 217 0.74 6.83 26.93
C ALA A 217 1.33 6.42 28.29
N LYS A 218 0.64 5.56 29.06
CA LYS A 218 1.11 5.06 30.36
C LYS A 218 1.96 3.79 30.24
N ALA A 219 1.84 3.05 29.14
CA ALA A 219 2.52 1.77 28.92
C ALA A 219 3.81 1.89 28.07
N ASP A 220 4.32 3.11 27.88
CA ASP A 220 5.50 3.43 27.06
C ASP A 220 5.43 2.91 25.59
N LYS A 221 4.22 2.64 25.09
CA LYS A 221 3.99 2.21 23.71
C LYS A 221 3.90 3.44 22.80
N LYS A 222 4.85 3.57 21.86
CA LYS A 222 4.93 4.71 20.93
C LYS A 222 3.88 4.70 19.83
N HIS A 223 3.34 3.53 19.46
CA HIS A 223 2.43 3.36 18.32
C HIS A 223 1.28 2.38 18.67
N PRO A 224 0.10 2.49 18.02
CA PRO A 224 -0.93 1.44 18.06
C PRO A 224 -0.36 0.08 17.61
N SER A 225 -1.00 -1.00 18.03
CA SER A 225 -0.55 -2.37 17.73
C SER A 225 -1.72 -3.31 17.53
N GLY A 226 -1.48 -4.53 17.05
CA GLY A 226 -2.51 -5.55 16.86
C GLY A 226 -2.61 -6.00 15.41
N LEU A 227 -3.19 -7.18 15.19
CA LEU A 227 -3.15 -7.86 13.89
C LEU A 227 -3.71 -7.02 12.72
N ILE A 228 -4.76 -6.22 12.96
CA ILE A 228 -5.37 -5.36 11.94
C ILE A 228 -4.44 -4.19 11.62
N TYR A 229 -3.98 -3.48 12.66
CA TYR A 229 -3.08 -2.33 12.50
C TYR A 229 -1.75 -2.73 11.85
N ASP A 230 -1.12 -3.79 12.37
CA ASP A 230 0.17 -4.29 11.88
C ASP A 230 0.07 -4.71 10.41
N ARG A 231 -1.04 -5.33 10.01
CA ARG A 231 -1.28 -5.72 8.61
C ARG A 231 -1.41 -4.49 7.71
N PHE A 232 -2.22 -3.51 8.10
CA PHE A 232 -2.42 -2.28 7.33
C PHE A 232 -1.10 -1.49 7.18
N HIS A 233 -0.38 -1.30 8.30
CA HIS A 233 0.88 -0.57 8.33
C HIS A 233 2.00 -1.28 7.53
N ASN A 234 2.16 -2.60 7.72
CA ASN A 234 3.23 -3.35 7.04
C ASN A 234 2.99 -3.51 5.53
N ARG A 235 1.74 -3.51 5.07
CA ARG A 235 1.42 -3.60 3.64
C ARG A 235 1.73 -2.28 2.91
N ASN A 236 1.53 -1.13 3.56
CA ASN A 236 1.96 0.17 3.04
C ASN A 236 3.48 0.30 2.99
N LYS A 237 4.20 -0.27 3.98
CA LYS A 237 5.66 -0.37 3.93
C LYS A 237 6.16 -1.20 2.75
N LYS A 238 5.47 -2.28 2.33
CA LYS A 238 5.91 -3.05 1.14
C LYS A 238 5.86 -2.24 -0.15
N LYS A 239 4.86 -1.37 -0.35
CA LYS A 239 4.84 -0.41 -1.47
C LYS A 239 6.00 0.60 -1.35
N LEU A 240 6.27 1.10 -0.14
CA LEU A 240 7.38 2.04 0.11
C LEU A 240 8.78 1.40 0.02
N VAL A 241 8.92 0.11 0.36
CA VAL A 241 10.18 -0.66 0.27
C VAL A 241 10.43 -1.10 -1.17
N GLN A 242 9.40 -1.38 -1.96
CA GLN A 242 9.54 -1.50 -3.43
C GLN A 242 10.00 -0.18 -4.06
N ALA A 243 9.54 0.97 -3.53
CA ALA A 243 10.02 2.29 -3.96
C ALA A 243 11.39 2.69 -3.38
N LYS A 244 11.83 2.04 -2.28
CA LYS A 244 13.11 2.27 -1.60
C LYS A 244 13.99 1.02 -1.64
N SER A 245 14.03 0.35 -2.80
CA SER A 245 15.13 -0.56 -3.10
C SER A 245 16.43 0.19 -2.84
N THR A 246 17.26 -0.38 -1.97
CA THR A 246 18.60 0.08 -1.62
C THR A 246 19.41 0.47 -2.87
N PRO A 247 20.38 1.42 -2.79
CA PRO A 247 21.33 1.73 -3.86
C PRO A 247 22.34 0.57 -4.03
N GLY A 248 21.83 -0.59 -4.38
CA GLY A 248 22.58 -1.78 -4.77
C GLY A 248 22.17 -2.08 -6.20
N THR A 249 23.05 -1.70 -7.14
CA THR A 249 23.10 -2.14 -8.53
C THR A 249 21.74 -2.39 -9.17
N GLU A 250 21.09 -1.31 -9.63
CA GLU A 250 19.86 -1.41 -10.42
C GLU A 250 20.13 -2.29 -11.66
N THR A 251 19.56 -3.50 -11.67
CA THR A 251 19.74 -4.46 -12.76
C THR A 251 19.05 -3.97 -14.03
N ILE A 252 19.53 -4.42 -15.20
CA ILE A 252 18.93 -4.06 -16.50
C ILE A 252 17.43 -4.39 -16.50
N TYR A 253 17.07 -5.59 -16.05
CA TYR A 253 15.66 -5.97 -15.84
C TYR A 253 14.85 -4.97 -15.02
N SER A 254 15.39 -4.44 -13.90
CA SER A 254 14.65 -3.48 -13.07
C SER A 254 14.34 -2.17 -13.80
N LYS A 255 15.31 -1.69 -14.61
CA LYS A 255 15.14 -0.48 -15.44
C LYS A 255 14.10 -0.72 -16.53
N GLU A 256 14.24 -1.79 -17.28
CA GLU A 256 13.34 -2.14 -18.38
C GLU A 256 11.92 -2.42 -17.88
N LYS A 257 11.77 -3.07 -16.73
CA LYS A 257 10.47 -3.27 -16.07
C LYS A 257 9.78 -1.94 -15.75
N THR A 258 10.53 -1.00 -15.18
CA THR A 258 10.00 0.33 -14.83
C THR A 258 9.63 1.12 -16.09
N ALA A 259 10.48 1.06 -17.13
CA ALA A 259 10.19 1.66 -18.43
C ALA A 259 8.94 1.06 -19.09
N ALA A 260 8.76 -0.26 -19.04
CA ALA A 260 7.60 -0.95 -19.60
C ALA A 260 6.28 -0.57 -18.91
N LEU A 261 6.29 -0.38 -17.58
CA LEU A 261 5.10 0.04 -16.82
C LEU A 261 4.75 1.51 -17.06
N ASN A 262 5.76 2.37 -17.30
CA ASN A 262 5.61 3.80 -17.54
C ASN A 262 5.62 4.18 -19.04
N LEU A 263 5.28 3.23 -19.92
CA LEU A 263 5.23 3.44 -21.35
C LEU A 263 4.16 4.50 -21.73
N PRO A 264 4.51 5.58 -22.45
CA PRO A 264 3.55 6.55 -22.96
C PRO A 264 2.60 5.95 -24.01
N GLU A 265 1.35 6.42 -24.06
CA GLU A 265 0.31 5.88 -24.95
C GLU A 265 0.67 5.97 -26.45
N ASP A 266 1.30 7.07 -26.86
CA ASP A 266 1.79 7.26 -28.23
C ASP A 266 2.85 6.21 -28.60
N TYR A 267 3.69 5.83 -27.64
CA TYR A 267 4.71 4.81 -27.82
C TYR A 267 4.09 3.41 -27.86
N ILE A 268 3.07 3.15 -27.04
CA ILE A 268 2.29 1.90 -27.08
C ILE A 268 1.65 1.73 -28.46
N SER A 269 1.07 2.78 -29.03
CA SER A 269 0.50 2.76 -30.38
C SER A 269 1.55 2.39 -31.43
N LYS A 270 2.74 3.00 -31.36
CA LYS A 270 3.87 2.65 -32.23
C LYS A 270 4.30 1.19 -32.06
N LEU A 271 4.49 0.71 -30.84
CA LEU A 271 4.88 -0.67 -30.58
C LEU A 271 3.79 -1.68 -31.00
N THR A 272 2.52 -1.29 -30.96
CA THR A 272 1.41 -2.11 -31.45
C THR A 272 1.49 -2.35 -32.95
N THR A 273 1.98 -1.37 -33.73
CA THR A 273 2.27 -1.59 -35.16
C THR A 273 3.37 -2.63 -35.37
N LEU A 274 4.39 -2.65 -34.51
CA LEU A 274 5.45 -3.67 -34.54
C LEU A 274 4.91 -5.05 -34.17
N LYS A 275 4.07 -5.13 -33.13
CA LYS A 275 3.36 -6.37 -32.76
C LYS A 275 2.56 -6.92 -33.94
N ASN A 276 1.76 -6.08 -34.60
CA ASN A 276 0.98 -6.48 -35.77
C ASN A 276 1.87 -6.93 -36.93
N TRP A 277 3.01 -6.29 -37.15
CA TRP A 277 3.97 -6.74 -38.15
C TRP A 277 4.53 -8.13 -37.82
N LEU A 278 4.99 -8.35 -36.58
CA LEU A 278 5.55 -9.63 -36.12
C LEU A 278 4.52 -10.77 -36.13
N ARG A 279 3.23 -10.47 -36.00
CA ARG A 279 2.17 -11.48 -36.18
C ARG A 279 2.07 -11.98 -37.61
N ASN A 280 2.24 -11.09 -38.58
CA ASN A 280 1.98 -11.35 -39.99
C ASN A 280 3.24 -11.68 -40.82
N ASN A 281 4.44 -11.41 -40.29
CA ASN A 281 5.70 -11.59 -41.01
C ASN A 281 6.67 -12.44 -40.18
N PHE A 282 7.29 -13.43 -40.83
CA PHE A 282 8.25 -14.37 -40.23
C PHE A 282 9.63 -14.34 -40.91
N ALA A 283 9.78 -13.50 -41.94
CA ALA A 283 11.01 -13.31 -42.68
C ALA A 283 11.08 -11.86 -43.20
N PRO A 284 12.28 -11.31 -43.44
CA PRO A 284 13.61 -11.91 -43.19
C PRO A 284 13.96 -12.04 -41.70
N THR A 285 14.81 -13.01 -41.34
CA THR A 285 15.17 -13.31 -39.95
C THR A 285 15.80 -12.11 -39.23
N GLU A 286 16.63 -11.33 -39.93
CA GLU A 286 17.25 -10.12 -39.40
C GLU A 286 16.20 -9.08 -39.02
N GLU A 287 15.17 -8.91 -39.86
CA GLU A 287 14.09 -7.95 -39.64
C GLU A 287 13.18 -8.39 -38.48
N VAL A 288 12.86 -9.68 -38.40
CA VAL A 288 12.12 -10.25 -37.25
C VAL A 288 12.91 -10.01 -35.96
N THR A 289 14.21 -10.30 -35.95
CA THR A 289 15.08 -10.13 -34.76
C THR A 289 15.14 -8.67 -34.32
N GLN A 290 15.27 -7.73 -35.26
CA GLN A 290 15.31 -6.32 -34.93
C GLN A 290 13.98 -5.83 -34.36
N LYS A 291 12.86 -6.14 -35.01
CA LYS A 291 11.53 -5.74 -34.53
C LYS A 291 11.14 -6.44 -33.23
N TRP A 292 11.67 -7.64 -33.00
CA TRP A 292 11.54 -8.34 -31.72
C TRP A 292 12.20 -7.54 -30.60
N LYS A 293 13.46 -7.11 -30.80
CA LYS A 293 14.18 -6.25 -29.84
C LYS A 293 13.45 -4.92 -29.61
N ASP A 294 13.00 -4.26 -30.68
CA ASP A 294 12.29 -2.98 -30.59
C ASP A 294 10.95 -3.09 -29.85
N SER A 295 10.33 -4.27 -29.83
CA SER A 295 9.06 -4.53 -29.13
C SER A 295 9.21 -5.04 -27.70
N LEU A 296 10.44 -5.16 -27.18
CA LEU A 296 10.74 -5.70 -25.85
C LEU A 296 9.89 -5.06 -24.74
N LEU A 297 9.80 -3.73 -24.69
CA LEU A 297 9.06 -3.02 -23.65
C LEU A 297 7.56 -3.31 -23.69
N LEU A 298 6.97 -3.44 -24.89
CA LEU A 298 5.55 -3.81 -25.03
C LEU A 298 5.32 -5.25 -24.56
N ARG A 299 6.24 -6.16 -24.89
CA ARG A 299 6.20 -7.57 -24.47
C ARG A 299 6.30 -7.69 -22.95
N LEU A 300 7.27 -7.02 -22.34
CA LEU A 300 7.41 -6.93 -20.88
C LEU A 300 6.14 -6.38 -20.24
N ARG A 301 5.59 -5.28 -20.75
CA ARG A 301 4.35 -4.67 -20.24
C ARG A 301 3.18 -5.65 -20.28
N SER A 302 2.94 -6.29 -21.43
CA SER A 302 1.89 -7.30 -21.59
C SER A 302 2.08 -8.45 -20.60
N ILE A 303 3.27 -9.04 -20.52
CA ILE A 303 3.55 -10.18 -19.62
C ILE A 303 3.35 -9.79 -18.15
N ILE A 304 3.76 -8.59 -17.75
CA ILE A 304 3.61 -8.11 -16.36
C ILE A 304 2.13 -7.89 -16.03
N ASN A 305 1.37 -7.27 -16.94
CA ASN A 305 -0.03 -6.92 -16.71
C ASN A 305 -0.98 -8.12 -16.85
N GLU A 306 -0.67 -9.07 -17.75
CA GLU A 306 -1.48 -10.27 -18.00
C GLU A 306 -1.17 -11.43 -17.05
N ALA A 307 -0.10 -11.33 -16.24
CA ALA A 307 0.25 -12.32 -15.23
C ALA A 307 -0.90 -12.62 -14.23
N ASP A 308 -1.87 -11.72 -14.11
CA ASP A 308 -3.04 -11.85 -13.23
C ASP A 308 -4.32 -12.38 -13.91
N ILE A 309 -4.41 -12.48 -15.26
CA ILE A 309 -5.72 -12.68 -15.93
C ILE A 309 -5.87 -14.00 -16.69
N ASP A 310 -4.88 -14.46 -17.46
CA ASP A 310 -4.87 -15.83 -18.01
C ASP A 310 -3.51 -16.06 -18.69
N LYS A 311 -2.76 -17.09 -18.28
CA LYS A 311 -1.39 -17.33 -18.78
C LYS A 311 -1.35 -17.85 -20.23
N GLY A 312 -2.51 -18.18 -20.82
CA GLY A 312 -2.62 -18.85 -22.10
C GLY A 312 -2.38 -17.99 -23.35
N ASN A 313 -2.30 -16.66 -23.25
CA ASN A 313 -2.37 -15.79 -24.44
C ASN A 313 -1.01 -15.37 -25.04
N VAL A 314 0.11 -15.52 -24.34
CA VAL A 314 1.41 -14.97 -24.80
C VAL A 314 1.85 -15.55 -26.15
N LEU A 315 1.65 -16.85 -26.37
CA LEU A 315 2.02 -17.51 -27.63
C LEU A 315 1.13 -17.07 -28.81
N SER A 316 -0.16 -16.79 -28.57
CA SER A 316 -1.06 -16.25 -29.59
C SER A 316 -0.80 -14.77 -29.88
N GLU A 317 -0.35 -14.02 -28.88
CA GLU A 317 0.07 -12.63 -29.04
C GLU A 317 1.37 -12.51 -29.83
N TRP A 318 2.31 -13.44 -29.59
CA TRP A 318 3.68 -13.42 -30.12
C TRP A 318 4.01 -14.76 -30.81
N PRO A 319 3.39 -15.04 -31.96
CA PRO A 319 3.48 -16.34 -32.62
C PRO A 319 4.89 -16.70 -33.09
N ARG A 320 5.78 -15.72 -33.28
CA ARG A 320 7.17 -15.96 -33.70
C ARG A 320 7.97 -16.79 -32.70
N ILE A 321 7.57 -16.83 -31.43
CA ILE A 321 8.20 -17.70 -30.42
C ILE A 321 8.04 -19.18 -30.79
N THR A 322 6.94 -19.53 -31.48
CA THR A 322 6.62 -20.91 -31.85
C THR A 322 7.26 -21.38 -33.16
N ASP A 323 7.97 -20.51 -33.85
CA ASP A 323 8.73 -20.88 -35.06
C ASP A 323 9.93 -21.76 -34.69
N GLU A 324 10.49 -22.47 -35.68
CA GLU A 324 11.65 -23.37 -35.49
C GLU A 324 12.84 -22.67 -34.81
N ALA A 325 13.08 -21.40 -35.14
CA ALA A 325 14.12 -20.56 -34.55
C ALA A 325 13.61 -19.59 -33.46
N GLY A 326 12.36 -19.73 -33.02
CA GLY A 326 11.71 -18.81 -32.09
C GLY A 326 12.36 -18.78 -30.69
N TYR A 327 13.02 -19.86 -30.28
CA TYR A 327 13.77 -19.91 -29.03
C TYR A 327 14.92 -18.88 -28.98
N LEU A 328 15.55 -18.57 -30.13
CA LEU A 328 16.61 -17.54 -30.20
C LEU A 328 16.09 -16.14 -29.88
N LEU A 329 14.79 -15.89 -30.08
CA LEU A 329 14.16 -14.64 -29.71
C LEU A 329 14.02 -14.51 -28.18
N ILE A 330 13.75 -15.63 -27.49
CA ILE A 330 13.73 -15.70 -26.02
C ILE A 330 15.15 -15.52 -25.47
N ASP A 331 16.13 -16.21 -26.06
CA ASP A 331 17.54 -16.09 -25.66
C ASP A 331 18.01 -14.64 -25.81
N SER A 332 17.65 -13.97 -26.91
CA SER A 332 17.97 -12.56 -27.12
C SER A 332 17.36 -11.64 -26.05
N ASP A 333 16.17 -11.94 -25.52
CA ASP A 333 15.58 -11.15 -24.44
C ASP A 333 16.29 -11.44 -23.11
N PHE A 334 16.58 -12.72 -22.85
CA PHE A 334 17.28 -13.14 -21.64
C PHE A 334 18.65 -12.46 -21.55
N ASP A 335 19.43 -12.52 -22.62
CA ASP A 335 20.75 -11.91 -22.72
C ASP A 335 20.70 -10.40 -22.48
N HIS A 336 19.66 -9.72 -23.01
CA HIS A 336 19.48 -8.29 -22.78
C HIS A 336 19.14 -7.97 -21.32
N LEU A 337 18.24 -8.75 -20.71
CA LEU A 337 17.70 -8.45 -19.38
C LEU A 337 18.61 -8.87 -18.22
N TYR A 338 19.35 -9.97 -18.41
CA TYR A 338 20.08 -10.66 -17.35
C TYR A 338 21.56 -10.87 -17.66
N GLY A 339 22.01 -10.57 -18.87
CA GLY A 339 23.35 -10.89 -19.34
C GLY A 339 23.46 -12.31 -19.87
N LYS A 340 24.67 -12.69 -20.32
CA LYS A 340 24.91 -13.99 -20.94
C LYS A 340 24.75 -15.13 -19.92
N SER A 341 24.01 -16.16 -20.30
CA SER A 341 23.77 -17.33 -19.45
C SER A 341 25.02 -18.19 -19.20
N ASP A 342 26.01 -18.11 -20.08
CA ASP A 342 27.27 -18.85 -20.00
C ASP A 342 28.03 -18.59 -18.68
N GLU A 343 27.88 -17.38 -18.09
CA GLU A 343 28.56 -17.01 -16.86
C GLU A 343 28.19 -17.91 -15.66
N LEU A 344 26.97 -18.47 -15.64
CA LEU A 344 26.56 -19.39 -14.57
C LEU A 344 27.31 -20.71 -14.64
N PHE A 345 27.53 -21.22 -15.85
CA PHE A 345 28.27 -22.47 -16.06
C PHE A 345 29.77 -22.27 -15.81
N ASP A 346 30.30 -21.12 -16.21
CA ASP A 346 31.70 -20.74 -15.97
C ASP A 346 32.02 -20.61 -14.47
N HIS A 347 31.02 -20.28 -13.64
CA HIS A 347 31.16 -20.11 -12.19
C HIS A 347 30.30 -21.10 -11.40
N TRP A 348 29.98 -22.27 -11.98
CA TRP A 348 29.05 -23.23 -11.39
C TRP A 348 29.48 -23.70 -9.99
N GLU A 349 30.77 -23.98 -9.80
CA GLU A 349 31.32 -24.41 -8.52
C GLU A 349 31.13 -23.36 -7.42
N GLU A 350 31.40 -22.09 -7.73
CA GLU A 350 31.22 -20.98 -6.77
C GLU A 350 29.73 -20.75 -6.48
N PHE A 351 28.91 -20.71 -7.53
CA PHE A 351 27.47 -20.57 -7.41
C PHE A 351 26.87 -21.68 -6.54
N SER A 352 27.20 -22.95 -6.84
CA SER A 352 26.64 -24.11 -6.14
C SER A 352 27.00 -24.11 -4.65
N GLN A 353 28.22 -23.73 -4.28
CA GLN A 353 28.63 -23.60 -2.89
C GLN A 353 27.86 -22.48 -2.16
N ASN A 354 27.73 -21.32 -2.79
CA ASN A 354 26.98 -20.18 -2.24
C ASN A 354 25.49 -20.49 -2.10
N PHE A 355 24.91 -21.15 -3.10
CA PHE A 355 23.52 -21.60 -3.12
C PHE A 355 23.25 -22.63 -2.02
N LEU A 356 24.11 -23.64 -1.85
CA LEU A 356 23.99 -24.61 -0.76
C LEU A 356 24.09 -23.94 0.62
N LYS A 357 24.98 -22.96 0.78
CA LYS A 357 25.08 -22.17 2.02
C LYS A 357 23.78 -21.41 2.31
N TYR A 358 23.23 -20.74 1.29
CA TYR A 358 21.97 -20.02 1.40
C TYR A 358 20.82 -20.95 1.79
N ILE A 359 20.67 -22.08 1.10
CA ILE A 359 19.62 -23.07 1.36
C ILE A 359 19.72 -23.62 2.78
N ARG A 360 20.92 -23.99 3.23
CA ARG A 360 21.14 -24.50 4.60
C ARG A 360 20.81 -23.46 5.68
N SER A 361 21.02 -22.18 5.39
CA SER A 361 20.65 -21.08 6.30
C SER A 361 19.17 -20.69 6.22
N SER A 362 18.44 -21.17 5.21
CA SER A 362 17.05 -20.82 4.97
C SER A 362 16.11 -21.83 5.62
N GLU A 363 15.01 -21.35 6.21
CA GLU A 363 13.98 -22.22 6.79
C GLU A 363 13.09 -22.79 5.68
N ILE A 364 13.48 -23.94 5.12
CA ILE A 364 12.72 -24.62 4.06
C ILE A 364 11.46 -25.26 4.63
N LYS A 365 10.30 -24.75 4.24
CA LYS A 365 9.00 -25.24 4.73
C LYS A 365 8.51 -26.49 4.00
N ASP A 366 8.81 -26.59 2.72
CA ASP A 366 8.37 -27.69 1.86
C ASP A 366 9.09 -29.01 2.20
N ASP A 367 8.32 -30.08 2.40
CA ASP A 367 8.83 -31.40 2.79
C ASP A 367 9.69 -32.03 1.68
N ARG A 368 9.33 -31.84 0.40
CA ARG A 368 10.09 -32.39 -0.74
C ARG A 368 11.47 -31.76 -0.82
N SER A 369 11.53 -30.44 -0.71
CA SER A 369 12.77 -29.67 -0.74
C SER A 369 13.69 -30.00 0.45
N ARG A 370 13.12 -30.26 1.63
CA ARG A 370 13.88 -30.76 2.80
C ARG A 370 14.50 -32.13 2.55
N ARG A 371 13.75 -33.07 1.95
CA ARG A 371 14.28 -34.40 1.59
C ARG A 371 15.40 -34.31 0.57
N LEU A 372 15.28 -33.44 -0.42
CA LEU A 372 16.34 -33.20 -1.40
C LEU A 372 17.62 -32.66 -0.73
N LEU A 373 17.48 -31.73 0.22
CA LEU A 373 18.63 -31.21 0.98
C LEU A 373 19.32 -32.29 1.83
N ASP A 374 18.55 -33.16 2.47
CA ASP A 374 19.08 -34.31 3.23
C ASP A 374 19.85 -35.27 2.32
N ILE A 375 19.37 -35.52 1.11
CA ILE A 375 20.08 -36.30 0.11
C ILE A 375 21.39 -35.61 -0.24
N LEU A 376 21.35 -34.33 -0.63
CA LEU A 376 22.53 -33.53 -1.01
C LEU A 376 23.57 -33.35 0.11
N SER A 377 23.19 -33.58 1.37
CA SER A 377 24.09 -33.47 2.52
C SER A 377 24.80 -34.79 2.87
N LYS A 378 24.45 -35.90 2.20
CA LYS A 378 25.13 -37.18 2.41
C LYS A 378 26.47 -37.21 1.69
N PRO A 379 27.55 -37.65 2.36
CA PRO A 379 28.91 -37.62 1.82
C PRO A 379 29.15 -38.55 0.61
N ASP A 380 28.21 -39.45 0.28
CA ASP A 380 28.34 -40.50 -0.74
C ASP A 380 27.77 -40.16 -2.12
N ILE A 381 27.44 -38.90 -2.39
CA ILE A 381 26.96 -38.53 -3.72
C ILE A 381 28.16 -38.21 -4.62
N CYS A 382 28.74 -39.24 -5.23
CA CYS A 382 29.56 -39.08 -6.42
C CYS A 382 28.80 -38.25 -7.45
N GLN A 383 29.47 -37.25 -8.04
CA GLN A 383 28.89 -36.25 -8.95
C GLN A 383 28.07 -36.84 -10.12
N GLU A 384 28.32 -38.08 -10.51
CA GLU A 384 27.58 -38.80 -11.56
C GLU A 384 26.15 -39.21 -11.15
N LEU A 385 25.86 -39.42 -9.85
CA LEU A 385 24.56 -39.88 -9.36
C LEU A 385 23.51 -38.76 -9.20
N VAL A 386 23.93 -37.48 -9.26
CA VAL A 386 23.03 -36.33 -9.10
C VAL A 386 22.13 -36.19 -10.33
N VAL A 387 22.69 -36.31 -11.53
CA VAL A 387 21.94 -36.14 -12.79
C VAL A 387 20.88 -37.24 -12.95
N GLU A 388 21.24 -38.48 -12.62
CA GLU A 388 20.35 -39.64 -12.75
C GLU A 388 19.18 -39.61 -11.74
N LYS A 389 19.44 -39.16 -10.49
CA LYS A 389 18.40 -39.04 -9.46
C LYS A 389 17.49 -37.83 -9.64
N VAL A 390 17.98 -36.75 -10.23
CA VAL A 390 17.13 -35.59 -10.57
C VAL A 390 16.16 -35.97 -11.69
N HIS A 391 16.58 -36.77 -12.67
CA HIS A 391 15.72 -37.26 -13.73
C HIS A 391 14.65 -38.28 -13.28
N GLN A 392 14.90 -39.06 -12.23
CA GLN A 392 13.88 -39.99 -11.69
C GLN A 392 12.80 -39.30 -10.83
N VAL A 393 12.96 -38.01 -10.53
CA VAL A 393 12.09 -37.24 -9.63
C VAL A 393 11.35 -36.11 -10.37
N LEU A 394 11.66 -35.88 -11.65
CA LEU A 394 10.82 -35.14 -12.60
C LEU A 394 9.81 -36.09 -13.24
#